data_AF-A0A9N7RSX9-F1
#
_entry.id   AF-A0A9N7RSX9-F1
#
_cell.length_a   1.000
_cell.length_b   1.000
_cell.length_c   1.000
_cell.angle_alpha   90.00
_cell.angle_beta   90.00
_cell.angle_gamma   90.00
#
_symmetry.space_group_name_H-M   'P 1'
#
loop_
_entity.id
_entity.type
_entity.pdbx_description
1 polymer ?
#
loop_
_entity_poly.entity_id
_entity_poly.type
_entity_poly.pdbx_seq_one_letter_code
_entity_poly.pdbx_strand_id
1 'polypeptide(L)'
;MLEIIWRDPGTPADSYYEVRPECTDVPESKFRIKAGKTLSVRKWRAAFSPEGHLDISKTLGRIHRGGIHPTIRGEVWEFLLGCYDPMSTYEEREQIRQSRRIQYDSMKRVFKQMFPLIGSRRFVTAPIITENGEPTQDPIVLGQINLGTETAPTDQPPCDGPMDKREINWKLTLHQIGLDVVCTDRTLKFYENQDNLSKLWDILSLYSWFDSDVGYGQVARHPAAVHARVRVRIPLTAVARGSAQQRR
;
A
#
# COMPACT_ATOMS: atom_id res chain seq x y z
N MET A 1 -33.79 -16.41 -38.90
CA MET A 1 -33.86 -15.88 -37.52
C MET A 1 -32.43 -15.62 -37.08
N LEU A 2 -31.92 -14.41 -37.29
CA LEU A 2 -30.54 -14.04 -36.94
C LEU A 2 -30.51 -13.78 -35.43
N GLU A 3 -29.90 -14.68 -34.66
CA GLU A 3 -29.58 -14.39 -33.27
C GLU A 3 -28.57 -13.25 -33.22
N ILE A 4 -29.04 -12.08 -32.83
CA ILE A 4 -28.18 -10.97 -32.41
C ILE A 4 -27.48 -11.45 -31.15
N ILE A 5 -26.25 -11.95 -31.30
CA ILE A 5 -25.34 -12.22 -30.19
C ILE A 5 -25.07 -10.86 -29.53
N TRP A 6 -25.85 -10.53 -28.50
CA TRP A 6 -25.58 -9.41 -27.63
C TRP A 6 -24.17 -9.60 -27.04
N ARG A 7 -23.18 -8.93 -27.61
CA ARG A 7 -21.85 -8.87 -27.00
C ARG A 7 -22.01 -8.11 -25.69
N ASP A 8 -21.80 -8.80 -24.58
CA ASP A 8 -21.72 -8.19 -23.25
C ASP A 8 -20.78 -6.96 -23.31
N PRO A 9 -21.32 -5.74 -23.18
CA PRO A 9 -20.52 -4.51 -23.23
C PRO A 9 -19.51 -4.48 -22.05
N GLY A 10 -19.83 -5.20 -20.97
CA GLY A 10 -19.07 -5.28 -19.75
C GLY A 10 -19.24 -4.05 -18.87
N THR A 11 -19.14 -4.25 -17.56
CA THR A 11 -19.19 -3.17 -16.57
C THR A 11 -17.84 -2.44 -16.55
N PRO A 12 -17.80 -1.09 -16.63
CA PRO A 12 -16.56 -0.36 -16.44
C PRO A 12 -15.98 -0.65 -15.06
N ALA A 13 -14.67 -0.88 -14.98
CA ALA A 13 -14.05 -1.22 -13.70
C ALA A 13 -14.05 -0.06 -12.69
N ASP A 14 -14.21 1.18 -13.17
CA ASP A 14 -14.29 2.36 -12.32
C ASP A 14 -15.55 2.37 -11.46
N SER A 15 -16.57 1.56 -11.79
CA SER A 15 -17.72 1.37 -10.90
C SER A 15 -17.35 0.76 -9.55
N TYR A 16 -16.14 0.19 -9.41
CA TYR A 16 -15.61 -0.36 -8.16
C TYR A 16 -14.71 0.62 -7.39
N TYR A 17 -14.35 1.76 -8.00
CA TYR A 17 -13.46 2.75 -7.42
C TYR A 17 -14.18 4.09 -7.39
N GLU A 18 -14.59 4.51 -6.20
CA GLU A 18 -15.38 5.72 -6.06
C GLU A 18 -14.51 6.96 -6.35
N VAL A 19 -14.90 7.70 -7.38
CA VAL A 19 -14.30 8.99 -7.75
C VAL A 19 -14.95 10.09 -6.93
N ARG A 20 -14.18 11.11 -6.59
CA ARG A 20 -14.67 12.29 -5.88
C ARG A 20 -15.64 13.08 -6.76
N PRO A 21 -16.76 13.59 -6.20
CA PRO A 21 -17.76 14.28 -7.00
C PRO A 21 -17.24 15.60 -7.58
N GLU A 22 -16.21 16.20 -6.97
CA GLU A 22 -15.53 17.40 -7.50
C GLU A 22 -14.68 17.10 -8.76
N CYS A 23 -14.35 15.83 -9.02
CA CYS A 23 -13.51 15.43 -10.14
C CYS A 23 -14.36 14.92 -11.31
N THR A 24 -14.93 15.85 -12.08
CA THR A 24 -15.82 15.52 -13.22
C THR A 24 -15.09 15.09 -14.48
N ASP A 25 -13.82 15.48 -14.63
CA ASP A 25 -13.07 15.32 -15.88
C ASP A 25 -12.14 14.09 -15.88
N VAL A 26 -12.45 13.10 -15.04
CA VAL A 26 -11.64 11.87 -14.93
C VAL A 26 -11.93 10.98 -16.14
N PRO A 27 -10.93 10.62 -16.95
CA PRO A 27 -11.14 9.74 -18.10
C PRO A 27 -11.67 8.38 -17.67
N GLU A 28 -12.72 7.88 -18.34
CA GLU A 28 -13.20 6.52 -18.12
C GLU A 28 -12.13 5.48 -18.49
N SER A 29 -12.03 4.44 -17.67
CA SER A 29 -11.16 3.30 -17.90
C SER A 29 -11.62 2.50 -19.11
N LYS A 30 -10.64 2.17 -19.95
CA LYS A 30 -10.83 1.27 -21.09
C LYS A 30 -11.07 -0.17 -20.65
N PHE A 31 -10.76 -0.53 -19.40
CA PHE A 31 -10.95 -1.88 -18.89
C PHE A 31 -12.42 -2.13 -18.53
N ARG A 32 -13.02 -3.11 -19.20
CA ARG A 32 -14.40 -3.55 -19.01
C ARG A 32 -14.42 -4.97 -18.43
N ILE A 33 -15.14 -5.14 -17.32
CA ILE A 33 -15.39 -6.42 -16.67
C ILE A 33 -16.43 -7.17 -17.51
N LYS A 34 -16.04 -8.28 -18.11
CA LYS A 34 -16.90 -9.04 -19.02
C LYS A 34 -17.15 -10.44 -18.50
N ALA A 35 -18.42 -10.85 -18.48
CA ALA A 35 -18.81 -12.18 -18.08
C ALA A 35 -18.11 -13.23 -18.96
N GLY A 36 -17.66 -14.32 -18.34
CA GLY A 36 -16.92 -15.38 -19.04
C GLY A 36 -15.47 -15.04 -19.41
N LYS A 37 -15.12 -13.77 -19.61
CA LYS A 37 -13.75 -13.33 -19.98
C LYS A 37 -12.90 -12.95 -18.77
N THR A 38 -13.36 -12.01 -17.96
CA THR A 38 -12.63 -11.54 -16.77
C THR A 38 -12.55 -12.63 -15.72
N LEU A 39 -11.40 -12.76 -15.04
CA LEU A 39 -11.24 -13.73 -13.97
C LEU A 39 -12.21 -13.38 -12.82
N SER A 40 -13.29 -14.14 -12.71
CA SER A 40 -14.32 -13.94 -11.69
C SER A 40 -13.98 -14.65 -10.39
N VAL A 41 -14.64 -14.27 -9.30
CA VAL A 41 -14.51 -14.92 -7.98
C VAL A 41 -14.74 -16.43 -8.07
N ARG A 42 -15.77 -16.85 -8.81
CA ARG A 42 -16.08 -18.27 -9.00
C ARG A 42 -14.92 -19.02 -9.68
N LYS A 43 -14.37 -18.46 -10.76
CA LYS A 43 -13.25 -19.07 -11.49
C LYS A 43 -11.96 -19.06 -10.67
N TRP A 44 -11.74 -18.01 -9.88
CA TRP A 44 -10.62 -17.92 -8.96
C TRP A 44 -10.66 -19.02 -7.90
N ARG A 45 -11.79 -19.20 -7.22
CA ARG A 45 -11.96 -20.28 -6.24
C ARG A 45 -11.79 -21.67 -6.85
N ALA A 46 -12.29 -21.88 -8.07
CA ALA A 46 -12.15 -23.13 -8.80
C ALA A 46 -10.75 -23.38 -9.38
N ALA A 47 -9.82 -22.41 -9.29
CA ALA A 47 -8.44 -22.58 -9.76
C ALA A 47 -7.55 -23.27 -8.72
N PHE A 48 -8.05 -23.46 -7.49
CA PHE A 48 -7.32 -24.11 -6.41
C PHE A 48 -7.68 -25.59 -6.28
N SER A 49 -6.70 -26.40 -5.88
CA SER A 49 -6.94 -27.77 -5.40
C SER A 49 -7.63 -27.75 -4.02
N PRO A 50 -8.18 -28.88 -3.54
CA PRO A 50 -8.73 -28.99 -2.20
C PRO A 50 -7.74 -28.59 -1.08
N GLU A 51 -6.46 -28.89 -1.27
CA GLU A 51 -5.36 -28.56 -0.35
C GLU A 51 -4.91 -27.10 -0.46
N GLY A 52 -5.26 -26.44 -1.56
CA GLY A 52 -5.02 -25.02 -1.79
C GLY A 52 -3.90 -24.68 -2.77
N HIS A 53 -3.44 -25.65 -3.56
CA HIS A 53 -2.48 -25.38 -4.64
C HIS A 53 -3.15 -24.64 -5.80
N LEU A 54 -2.51 -23.60 -6.33
CA LEU A 54 -3.04 -22.80 -7.42
C LEU A 54 -2.54 -23.31 -8.78
N ASP A 55 -3.47 -23.59 -9.71
CA ASP A 55 -3.11 -23.75 -11.13
C ASP A 55 -2.75 -22.38 -11.74
N ILE A 56 -1.51 -21.96 -11.48
CA ILE A 56 -1.01 -20.63 -11.85
C ILE A 56 -0.96 -20.45 -13.38
N SER A 57 -0.60 -21.49 -14.12
CA SER A 57 -0.48 -21.44 -15.58
C SER A 57 -1.83 -21.13 -16.24
N LYS A 58 -2.90 -21.85 -15.87
CA LYS A 58 -4.24 -21.57 -16.40
C LYS A 58 -4.75 -20.21 -15.93
N THR A 59 -4.45 -19.83 -14.69
CA THR A 59 -4.87 -18.56 -14.10
C THR A 59 -4.23 -17.37 -14.83
N LEU A 60 -2.92 -17.38 -15.04
CA LEU A 60 -2.18 -16.34 -15.78
C LEU A 60 -2.71 -16.19 -17.20
N GLY A 61 -2.96 -17.29 -17.90
CA GLY A 61 -3.55 -17.24 -19.24
C GLY A 61 -4.90 -16.50 -19.28
N ARG A 62 -5.73 -16.64 -18.24
CA ARG A 62 -6.99 -15.89 -18.12
C ARG A 62 -6.76 -14.43 -17.78
N ILE A 63 -5.85 -14.13 -16.84
CA ILE A 63 -5.51 -12.77 -16.42
C ILE A 63 -4.98 -11.97 -17.61
N HIS A 64 -4.06 -12.53 -18.39
CA HIS A 64 -3.49 -11.86 -19.56
C HIS A 64 -4.55 -11.51 -20.61
N ARG A 65 -5.55 -12.38 -20.82
CA ARG A 65 -6.58 -12.19 -21.84
C ARG A 65 -7.77 -11.34 -21.40
N GLY A 66 -8.13 -11.38 -20.11
CA GLY A 66 -9.40 -10.84 -19.62
C GLY A 66 -9.30 -9.96 -18.37
N GLY A 67 -8.11 -9.83 -17.79
CA GLY A 67 -7.88 -9.11 -16.54
C GLY A 67 -8.49 -9.80 -15.31
N ILE A 68 -8.39 -9.11 -14.18
CA ILE A 68 -8.84 -9.57 -12.87
C ILE A 68 -10.05 -8.76 -12.42
N HIS A 69 -11.09 -9.44 -11.96
CA HIS A 69 -12.25 -8.79 -11.37
C HIS A 69 -11.84 -8.00 -10.11
N PRO A 70 -12.23 -6.72 -9.96
CA PRO A 70 -11.73 -5.85 -8.88
C PRO A 70 -11.82 -6.45 -7.47
N THR A 71 -12.91 -7.16 -7.17
CA THR A 71 -13.17 -7.75 -5.85
C THR A 71 -12.17 -8.81 -5.40
N ILE A 72 -11.41 -9.44 -6.32
CA ILE A 72 -10.41 -10.46 -5.99
C ILE A 72 -8.99 -10.01 -6.30
N ARG A 73 -8.78 -8.77 -6.77
CA ARG A 73 -7.43 -8.26 -7.07
C ARG A 73 -6.51 -8.41 -5.87
N GLY A 74 -6.98 -8.06 -4.67
CA GLY A 74 -6.20 -8.18 -3.45
C GLY A 74 -5.71 -9.60 -3.15
N GLU A 75 -6.48 -10.64 -3.47
CA GLU A 75 -6.06 -12.04 -3.28
C GLU A 75 -5.13 -12.52 -4.39
N VAL A 76 -5.45 -12.20 -5.65
CA VAL A 76 -4.69 -12.63 -6.82
C VAL A 76 -3.29 -12.02 -6.82
N TRP A 77 -3.16 -10.76 -6.42
CA TRP A 77 -1.88 -10.05 -6.40
C TRP A 77 -0.87 -10.64 -5.42
N GLU A 78 -1.31 -11.33 -4.36
CA GLU A 78 -0.39 -12.06 -3.47
C GLU A 78 0.45 -13.10 -4.23
N PHE A 79 -0.14 -13.76 -5.23
CA PHE A 79 0.56 -14.74 -6.05
C PHE A 79 1.37 -14.06 -7.16
N LEU A 80 0.82 -13.04 -7.81
CA LEU A 80 1.53 -12.34 -8.89
C LEU A 80 2.78 -11.60 -8.42
N LEU A 81 2.76 -11.10 -7.18
CA LEU A 81 3.93 -10.46 -6.55
C LEU A 81 4.92 -11.47 -5.94
N GLY A 82 4.62 -12.77 -6.02
CA GLY A 82 5.43 -13.84 -5.43
C GLY A 82 5.39 -13.85 -3.90
N CYS A 83 4.37 -13.24 -3.30
CA CYS A 83 4.18 -13.25 -1.85
C CYS A 83 3.70 -14.63 -1.36
N TYR A 84 3.06 -15.40 -2.23
CA TYR A 84 2.75 -16.82 -2.04
C TYR A 84 3.29 -17.66 -3.20
N ASP A 85 3.81 -18.84 -2.86
CA ASP A 85 4.11 -19.88 -3.84
C ASP A 85 2.79 -20.49 -4.34
N PRO A 86 2.57 -20.64 -5.67
CA PRO A 86 1.42 -21.39 -6.19
C PRO A 86 1.28 -22.81 -5.64
N MET A 87 2.38 -23.45 -5.25
CA MET A 87 2.42 -24.78 -4.64
C MET A 87 2.28 -24.76 -3.11
N SER A 88 2.01 -23.61 -2.49
CA SER A 88 1.63 -23.55 -1.08
C SER A 88 0.21 -24.06 -0.84
N THR A 89 -0.02 -24.61 0.35
CA THR A 89 -1.33 -24.97 0.87
C THR A 89 -2.05 -23.78 1.50
N TYR A 90 -3.34 -23.93 1.85
CA TYR A 90 -4.06 -22.89 2.59
C TYR A 90 -3.44 -22.60 3.96
N GLU A 91 -3.03 -23.66 4.67
CA GLU A 91 -2.47 -23.58 6.02
C GLU A 91 -1.12 -22.86 6.02
N GLU A 92 -0.21 -23.23 5.11
CA GLU A 92 1.08 -22.55 4.96
C GLU A 92 0.91 -21.05 4.66
N ARG A 93 -0.06 -20.67 3.81
CA ARG A 93 -0.32 -19.26 3.52
C ARG A 93 -0.88 -18.49 4.71
N GLU A 94 -1.65 -19.14 5.57
CA GLU A 94 -2.12 -18.54 6.82
C GLU A 94 -0.95 -18.31 7.77
N GLN A 95 -0.07 -19.30 7.94
CA GLN A 95 1.15 -19.17 8.75
C GLN A 95 2.07 -18.07 8.24
N ILE A 96 2.29 -17.99 6.91
CA ILE A 96 3.06 -16.91 6.28
C ILE A 96 2.42 -15.54 6.59
N ARG A 97 1.09 -15.44 6.50
CA ARG A 97 0.36 -14.19 6.79
C ARG A 97 0.52 -13.77 8.24
N GLN A 98 0.38 -14.70 9.18
CA GLN A 98 0.53 -14.43 10.61
C GLN A 98 1.97 -14.04 10.95
N SER A 99 2.95 -14.79 10.45
CA SER A 99 4.37 -14.49 10.64
C SER A 99 4.75 -13.10 10.11
N ARG A 100 4.29 -12.73 8.91
CA ARG A 100 4.52 -11.39 8.34
C ARG A 100 3.86 -10.28 9.16
N ARG A 101 2.66 -10.50 9.71
CA ARG A 101 2.00 -9.52 10.61
C ARG A 101 2.83 -9.31 11.87
N ILE A 102 3.26 -10.39 12.52
CA ILE A 102 4.09 -10.31 13.73
C ILE A 102 5.41 -9.56 13.44
N GLN A 103 6.06 -9.87 12.33
CA GLN A 103 7.30 -9.19 11.91
C GLN A 103 7.05 -7.70 11.65
N TYR A 104 6.01 -7.36 10.88
CA TYR A 104 5.64 -5.98 10.59
C TYR A 104 5.28 -5.20 11.86
N ASP A 105 4.54 -5.80 12.80
CA ASP A 105 4.16 -5.15 14.06
C ASP A 105 5.36 -4.95 14.99
N SER A 106 6.30 -5.90 15.01
CA SER A 106 7.56 -5.75 15.75
C SER A 106 8.40 -4.61 15.21
N MET A 107 8.56 -4.56 13.89
CA MET A 107 9.26 -3.53 13.17
C MET A 107 8.61 -2.15 13.37
N LYS A 108 7.28 -2.07 13.25
CA LYS A 108 6.54 -0.84 13.51
C LYS A 108 6.74 -0.31 14.93
N ARG A 109 6.84 -1.20 15.94
CA ARG A 109 7.14 -0.81 17.32
C ARG A 109 8.52 -0.18 17.47
N VAL A 110 9.55 -0.76 16.86
CA VAL A 110 10.92 -0.19 16.87
C VAL A 110 10.91 1.20 16.24
N PHE A 111 10.26 1.36 15.09
CA PHE A 111 10.20 2.65 14.41
C PHE A 111 9.39 3.69 15.17
N LYS A 112 8.35 3.26 15.89
CA LYS A 112 7.59 4.16 16.77
C LYS A 112 8.45 4.67 17.94
N GLN A 113 9.41 3.88 18.43
CA GLN A 113 10.37 4.35 19.44
C GLN A 113 11.34 5.38 18.85
N MET A 114 11.79 5.18 17.60
CA MET A 114 12.70 6.11 16.92
C MET A 114 12.01 7.40 16.44
N PHE A 115 10.76 7.30 16.00
CA PHE A 115 9.93 8.41 15.55
C PHE A 115 8.45 8.16 15.92
N PRO A 116 7.96 8.75 17.03
CA PRO A 116 6.62 8.46 17.59
C PRO A 116 5.43 8.66 16.64
N LEU A 117 5.61 9.43 15.57
CA LEU A 117 4.57 9.66 14.58
C LEU A 117 4.23 8.42 13.75
N ILE A 118 5.15 7.45 13.63
CA ILE A 118 4.91 6.19 12.92
C ILE A 118 3.74 5.44 13.59
N GLY A 119 2.69 5.16 12.82
CA GLY A 119 1.50 4.50 13.34
C GLY A 119 0.55 5.38 14.15
N SER A 120 0.77 6.69 14.20
CA SER A 120 -0.10 7.65 14.91
C SER A 120 -1.33 8.08 14.12
N ARG A 121 -1.49 7.58 12.87
CA ARG A 121 -2.48 8.06 11.87
C ARG A 121 -2.22 9.48 11.36
N ARG A 122 -1.05 10.03 11.64
CA ARG A 122 -0.56 11.32 11.16
C ARG A 122 0.77 11.12 10.44
N PHE A 123 1.14 12.11 9.65
CA PHE A 123 2.42 12.14 8.94
C PHE A 123 2.89 13.58 8.78
N VAL A 124 4.20 13.77 8.56
CA VAL A 124 4.81 15.08 8.34
C VAL A 124 4.97 15.37 6.86
N THR A 125 4.82 16.63 6.48
CA THR A 125 5.15 17.15 5.14
C THR A 125 6.26 18.20 5.17
N ALA A 126 6.74 18.55 6.37
CA ALA A 126 7.80 19.52 6.59
C ALA A 126 9.06 18.81 7.14
N PRO A 127 10.26 19.32 6.86
CA PRO A 127 11.51 18.76 7.39
C PRO A 127 11.47 18.68 8.93
N ILE A 128 11.88 17.54 9.46
CA ILE A 128 11.89 17.28 10.91
C ILE A 128 13.27 17.45 11.54
N ILE A 129 14.33 17.27 10.75
CA ILE A 129 15.72 17.42 11.16
C ILE A 129 16.51 18.17 10.07
N THR A 130 17.60 18.80 10.49
CA THR A 130 18.61 19.37 9.58
C THR A 130 19.56 18.29 9.06
N GLU A 131 20.36 18.61 8.03
CA GLU A 131 21.39 17.70 7.50
C GLU A 131 22.41 17.24 8.54
N ASN A 132 22.59 18.04 9.60
CA ASN A 132 23.49 17.75 10.71
C ASN A 132 22.86 16.87 11.81
N GLY A 133 21.59 16.45 11.65
CA GLY A 133 20.87 15.64 12.63
C GLY A 133 20.17 16.44 13.73
N GLU A 134 20.30 17.77 13.75
CA GLU A 134 19.64 18.63 14.73
C GLU A 134 18.12 18.71 14.48
N PRO A 135 17.26 18.55 15.50
CA PRO A 135 15.82 18.73 15.38
C PRO A 135 15.43 20.12 14.88
N THR A 136 14.37 20.18 14.06
CA THR A 136 13.86 21.47 13.56
C THR A 136 13.16 22.24 14.68
N GLN A 137 13.38 23.56 14.76
CA GLN A 137 12.75 24.44 15.76
C GLN A 137 11.34 24.94 15.35
N ASP A 138 10.76 24.38 14.28
CA ASP A 138 9.47 24.82 13.76
C ASP A 138 8.34 24.41 14.74
N PRO A 139 7.62 25.39 15.33
CA PRO A 139 6.56 25.12 16.32
C PRO A 139 5.43 24.22 15.78
N ILE A 140 5.16 24.27 14.47
CA ILE A 140 4.11 23.47 13.82
C ILE A 140 4.54 22.01 13.75
N VAL A 141 5.80 21.77 13.36
CA VAL A 141 6.38 20.43 13.27
C VAL A 141 6.49 19.80 14.66
N LEU A 142 6.95 20.56 15.64
CA LEU A 142 7.01 20.13 17.03
C LEU A 142 5.62 19.81 17.58
N GLY A 143 4.61 20.63 17.29
CA GLY A 143 3.22 20.36 17.68
C GLY A 143 2.63 19.10 17.05
N GLN A 144 3.03 18.77 15.81
CA GLN A 144 2.61 17.52 15.14
C GLN A 144 3.25 16.28 15.76
N ILE A 145 4.52 16.37 16.15
CA ILE A 145 5.27 15.28 16.80
C ILE A 145 4.78 15.07 18.23
N ASN A 146 4.61 16.14 19.00
CA ASN A 146 4.27 16.08 20.42
C ASN A 146 2.84 15.59 20.70
N LEU A 147 1.89 15.82 19.78
CA LEU A 147 0.52 15.26 19.92
C LEU A 147 0.48 13.73 19.74
N GLY A 148 1.55 13.11 19.23
CA GLY A 148 1.68 11.65 19.11
C GLY A 148 2.12 10.96 20.41
N THR A 149 2.47 11.74 21.45
CA THR A 149 3.16 11.29 22.67
C THR A 149 2.21 11.11 23.86
N GLU A 150 0.91 10.86 23.66
CA GLU A 150 -0.06 10.78 24.78
C GLU A 150 -0.11 9.44 25.55
N THR A 151 0.75 8.45 25.28
CA THR A 151 0.80 7.23 26.13
C THR A 151 2.19 6.61 26.18
N ALA A 152 3.01 7.03 27.15
CA ALA A 152 3.82 6.20 28.04
C ALA A 152 4.77 7.10 28.87
N PRO A 153 4.78 7.03 30.22
CA PRO A 153 5.88 7.57 31.01
C PRO A 153 7.09 6.66 30.78
N THR A 154 8.02 7.10 29.94
CA THR A 154 9.29 6.38 29.77
C THR A 154 10.28 6.92 30.79
N ASP A 155 10.43 6.23 31.92
CA ASP A 155 11.54 6.39 32.87
C ASP A 155 12.87 5.86 32.28
N GLN A 156 13.15 6.13 31.01
CA GLN A 156 14.46 5.91 30.42
C GLN A 156 15.12 7.27 30.18
N PRO A 157 16.37 7.45 30.65
CA PRO A 157 17.12 8.65 30.31
C PRO A 157 17.19 8.76 28.78
N PRO A 158 17.20 9.98 28.21
CA PRO A 158 17.46 10.15 26.80
C PRO A 158 18.75 9.40 26.48
N CYS A 159 18.68 8.42 25.58
CA CYS A 159 19.88 7.88 24.97
C CYS A 159 20.47 8.97 24.06
N ASP A 160 21.09 9.99 24.66
CA ASP A 160 21.86 11.05 23.99
C ASP A 160 23.22 10.48 23.56
N GLY A 161 23.16 9.44 22.74
CA GLY A 161 24.23 9.10 21.82
C GLY A 161 24.04 9.91 20.54
N PRO A 162 25.12 10.25 19.81
CA PRO A 162 24.99 10.86 18.49
C PRO A 162 24.13 9.96 17.59
N MET A 163 23.12 10.55 16.95
CA MET A 163 22.19 9.85 16.08
C MET A 163 22.94 9.16 14.93
N ASP A 164 22.63 7.89 14.66
CA ASP A 164 23.31 7.16 13.59
C ASP A 164 23.04 7.83 12.22
N LYS A 165 24.04 7.84 11.35
CA LYS A 165 23.96 8.45 10.02
C LYS A 165 22.80 7.86 9.20
N ARG A 166 22.50 6.58 9.40
CA ARG A 166 21.35 5.93 8.76
C ARG A 166 20.01 6.50 9.25
N GLU A 167 19.89 6.77 10.55
CA GLU A 167 18.71 7.38 11.14
C GLU A 167 18.51 8.82 10.68
N ILE A 168 19.58 9.61 10.60
CA ILE A 168 19.56 10.96 10.03
C ILE A 168 19.07 10.90 8.57
N ASN A 169 19.71 10.09 7.73
CA ASN A 169 19.32 9.97 6.32
C ASN A 169 17.85 9.56 6.17
N TRP A 170 17.39 8.61 6.96
CA TRP A 170 16.00 8.16 6.92
C TRP A 170 15.02 9.27 7.35
N LYS A 171 15.28 9.95 8.46
CA LYS A 171 14.45 11.08 8.93
C LYS A 171 14.38 12.21 7.92
N LEU A 172 15.47 12.47 7.18
CA LEU A 172 15.47 13.44 6.08
C LEU A 172 14.51 13.04 4.95
N THR A 173 14.28 11.74 4.69
CA THR A 173 13.33 11.30 3.65
C THR A 173 11.85 11.45 4.02
N LEU A 174 11.52 11.49 5.32
CA LEU A 174 10.13 11.34 5.79
C LEU A 174 9.19 12.46 5.31
N HIS A 175 9.68 13.70 5.24
CA HIS A 175 8.88 14.82 4.76
C HIS A 175 8.60 14.72 3.25
N GLN A 176 9.57 14.25 2.47
CA GLN A 176 9.42 14.05 1.03
C GLN A 176 8.39 12.95 0.74
N ILE A 177 8.42 11.86 1.52
CA ILE A 177 7.37 10.82 1.47
C ILE A 177 6.00 11.44 1.79
N GLY A 178 5.91 12.30 2.80
CA GLY A 178 4.66 12.99 3.14
C GLY A 178 4.11 13.86 2.02
N LEU A 179 4.98 14.64 1.36
CA LEU A 179 4.59 15.46 0.21
C LEU A 179 4.04 14.61 -0.94
N ASP A 180 4.68 13.49 -1.24
CA ASP A 180 4.27 12.58 -2.30
C ASP A 180 2.96 11.84 -1.94
N VAL A 181 2.74 11.50 -0.66
CA VAL A 181 1.49 10.93 -0.15
C VAL A 181 0.31 11.91 -0.36
N VAL A 182 0.48 13.20 -0.06
CA VAL A 182 -0.55 14.23 -0.32
C VAL A 182 -0.82 14.44 -1.81
N CYS A 183 0.16 14.12 -2.65
CA CYS A 183 0.01 14.19 -4.11
C CYS A 183 -0.51 12.88 -4.72
N THR A 184 -0.72 11.83 -3.93
CA THR A 184 -1.19 10.54 -4.44
C THR A 184 -2.67 10.61 -4.83
N ASP A 185 -2.94 10.26 -6.09
CA ASP A 185 -4.25 10.15 -6.73
C ASP A 185 -5.40 10.91 -6.05
N ARG A 186 -5.47 12.21 -6.36
CA ARG A 186 -6.45 13.14 -5.80
C ARG A 186 -7.88 12.93 -6.33
N THR A 187 -8.07 12.00 -7.26
CA THR A 187 -9.38 11.76 -7.91
C THR A 187 -10.19 10.70 -7.19
N LEU A 188 -9.54 9.74 -6.54
CA LEU A 188 -10.22 8.65 -5.83
C LEU A 188 -10.56 9.04 -4.39
N LYS A 189 -11.80 8.76 -3.96
CA LYS A 189 -12.24 8.97 -2.56
C LYS A 189 -11.42 8.16 -1.55
N PHE A 190 -10.82 7.05 -1.98
CA PHE A 190 -9.99 6.23 -1.10
C PHE A 190 -8.84 7.03 -0.46
N TYR A 191 -8.21 7.93 -1.21
CA TYR A 191 -7.09 8.76 -0.76
C TYR A 191 -7.52 10.08 -0.12
N GLU A 192 -8.83 10.36 -0.02
CA GLU A 192 -9.35 11.48 0.77
C GLU A 192 -9.26 11.18 2.27
N ASN A 193 -9.37 9.90 2.65
CA ASN A 193 -9.36 9.50 4.04
C ASN A 193 -7.93 9.55 4.61
N GLN A 194 -7.74 10.39 5.62
CA GLN A 194 -6.48 10.56 6.35
C GLN A 194 -5.94 9.24 6.93
N ASP A 195 -6.80 8.33 7.39
CA ASP A 195 -6.36 7.02 7.88
C ASP A 195 -5.69 6.21 6.77
N ASN A 196 -6.14 6.32 5.51
CA ASN A 196 -5.53 5.61 4.39
C ASN A 196 -4.22 6.26 3.96
N LEU A 197 -4.16 7.59 3.92
CA LEU A 197 -2.93 8.33 3.63
C LEU A 197 -1.84 8.04 4.67
N SER A 198 -2.20 8.03 5.95
CA SER A 198 -1.27 7.70 7.04
C SER A 198 -0.73 6.27 6.95
N LYS A 199 -1.55 5.29 6.52
CA LYS A 199 -1.09 3.91 6.29
C LYS A 199 -0.11 3.85 5.11
N LEU A 200 -0.37 4.61 4.04
CA LEU A 200 0.55 4.69 2.91
C LEU A 200 1.88 5.30 3.34
N TRP A 201 1.84 6.40 4.09
CA TRP A 201 3.04 7.04 4.64
C TRP A 201 3.81 6.11 5.58
N ASP A 202 3.15 5.42 6.51
CA ASP A 202 3.77 4.42 7.39
C ASP A 202 4.50 3.34 6.58
N ILE A 203 3.84 2.76 5.57
CA ILE A 203 4.42 1.68 4.75
C ILE A 203 5.65 2.15 3.98
N LEU A 204 5.56 3.32 3.34
CA LEU A 204 6.68 3.89 2.57
C LEU A 204 7.85 4.28 3.48
N SER A 205 7.55 4.83 4.66
CA SER A 205 8.55 5.20 5.66
C SER A 205 9.27 3.98 6.23
N LEU A 206 8.55 2.89 6.50
CA LEU A 206 9.17 1.65 6.92
C LEU A 206 10.03 1.06 5.78
N TYR A 207 9.52 1.04 4.54
CA TYR A 207 10.25 0.49 3.41
C TYR A 207 11.56 1.24 3.10
N SER A 208 11.56 2.58 3.17
CA SER A 208 12.75 3.39 2.89
C SER A 208 13.92 3.09 3.85
N TRP A 209 13.63 2.54 5.03
CA TRP A 209 14.65 2.05 5.95
C TRP A 209 15.20 0.66 5.57
N PHE A 210 14.35 -0.24 5.07
CA PHE A 210 14.75 -1.61 4.71
C PHE A 210 15.67 -1.63 3.50
N ASP A 211 15.42 -0.75 2.55
CA ASP A 211 16.14 -0.70 1.29
C ASP A 211 16.85 0.65 1.15
N SER A 212 17.83 0.88 2.02
CA SER A 212 18.58 2.14 2.08
C SER A 212 19.37 2.41 0.80
N ASP A 213 19.72 1.37 0.05
CA ASP A 213 20.48 1.46 -1.20
C ASP A 213 19.60 1.92 -2.38
N VAL A 214 18.32 1.54 -2.37
CA VAL A 214 17.33 2.08 -3.32
C VAL A 214 16.94 3.51 -2.93
N GLY A 215 16.87 3.81 -1.62
CA GLY A 215 16.50 5.12 -1.10
C GLY A 215 15.09 5.58 -1.48
N TYR A 216 14.70 6.79 -1.04
CA TYR A 216 13.48 7.46 -1.52
C TYR A 216 13.87 8.61 -2.44
N GLY A 217 13.77 8.41 -3.75
CA GLY A 217 14.09 9.42 -4.76
C GLY A 217 12.83 9.99 -5.42
N GLN A 218 12.66 11.32 -5.36
CA GLN A 218 11.57 12.02 -6.04
C GLN A 218 11.73 11.88 -7.56
N VAL A 219 10.77 11.25 -8.23
CA VAL A 219 10.74 11.19 -9.69
C VAL A 219 10.42 12.59 -10.21
N ALA A 220 11.43 13.27 -10.74
CA ALA A 220 11.28 14.57 -11.37
C ALA A 220 10.16 14.53 -12.42
N ARG A 221 9.20 15.46 -12.26
CA ARG A 221 8.09 15.85 -13.14
C ARG A 221 8.16 15.31 -14.58
N HIS A 222 7.78 14.06 -14.78
CA HIS A 222 7.41 13.54 -16.10
C HIS A 222 6.11 12.76 -15.97
N PRO A 223 5.01 13.16 -16.65
CA PRO A 223 3.68 12.55 -16.48
C PRO A 223 3.57 11.10 -16.99
N ALA A 224 4.67 10.51 -17.48
CA ALA A 224 4.76 9.11 -17.89
C ALA A 224 5.57 8.24 -16.90
N ALA A 225 6.12 8.81 -15.82
CA ALA A 225 7.04 8.14 -14.90
C ALA A 225 6.46 7.83 -13.51
N VAL A 226 5.13 7.89 -13.34
CA VAL A 226 4.42 7.45 -12.11
C VAL A 226 4.60 5.93 -11.84
N HIS A 227 5.27 5.21 -12.75
CA HIS A 227 5.40 3.75 -12.70
C HIS A 227 6.82 3.18 -12.50
N ALA A 228 7.87 3.99 -12.27
CA ALA A 228 9.23 3.42 -12.24
C ALA A 228 10.19 4.08 -11.24
N ARG A 229 10.09 3.68 -9.97
CA ARG A 229 11.18 3.11 -9.11
C ARG A 229 10.76 3.10 -7.64
N VAL A 230 9.67 2.39 -7.36
CA VAL A 230 9.66 1.47 -6.24
C VAL A 230 9.17 0.17 -6.84
N ARG A 231 10.08 -0.77 -7.10
CA ARG A 231 9.67 -2.14 -7.40
C ARG A 231 9.25 -2.73 -6.06
N VAL A 232 8.09 -2.29 -5.58
CA VAL A 232 7.49 -2.66 -4.30
C VAL A 232 7.33 -4.17 -4.32
N ARG A 233 8.31 -4.88 -3.76
CA ARG A 233 8.18 -6.28 -3.34
C ARG A 233 7.55 -6.34 -1.94
N ILE A 234 6.61 -5.43 -1.67
CA ILE A 234 5.70 -5.46 -0.53
C ILE A 234 4.32 -5.82 -1.08
N PRO A 235 3.68 -6.90 -0.60
CA PRO A 235 2.27 -7.13 -0.87
C PRO A 235 1.46 -5.96 -0.28
N LEU A 236 1.04 -5.03 -1.13
CA LEU A 236 0.04 -3.97 -0.86
C LEU A 236 -1.35 -4.52 -0.49
N THR A 237 -1.47 -5.84 -0.31
CA THR A 237 -2.69 -6.57 0.01
C THR A 237 -3.10 -6.45 1.48
N ALA A 238 -2.21 -5.95 2.35
CA ALA A 238 -2.53 -5.73 3.76
C ALA A 238 -3.40 -4.48 4.02
N VAL A 239 -3.33 -3.44 3.16
CA VAL A 239 -4.13 -2.21 3.35
C VAL A 239 -5.54 -2.34 2.76
N ALA A 240 -5.71 -3.13 1.70
CA ALA A 240 -7.01 -3.28 1.04
C ALA A 240 -8.00 -4.22 1.77
N ARG A 241 -7.55 -5.03 2.74
CA ARG A 241 -8.45 -5.93 3.49
C ARG A 241 -9.15 -5.28 4.70
N GLY A 242 -8.71 -4.10 5.13
CA GLY A 242 -9.33 -3.39 6.25
C GLY A 242 -10.73 -2.84 5.98
N SER A 243 -11.11 -2.64 4.71
CA SER A 243 -12.38 -2.01 4.34
C SER A 243 -13.43 -3.00 3.84
N ALA A 244 -13.04 -4.21 3.49
CA ALA A 244 -13.94 -5.23 2.93
C ALA A 244 -14.61 -6.12 4.00
N GLN A 245 -14.15 -6.05 5.25
CA GLN A 245 -14.66 -6.89 6.35
C GLN A 245 -15.81 -6.24 7.15
N GLN A 246 -16.16 -4.96 6.89
CA GLN A 246 -17.27 -4.27 7.58
C GLN A 246 -18.65 -4.56 6.95
N ARG A 247 -18.74 -5.47 5.98
CA ARG A 247 -20.01 -5.92 5.38
C ARG A 247 -20.03 -7.43 5.18
N ARG A 248 -19.92 -8.20 6.27
CA ARG A 248 -20.52 -9.53 6.42
C ARG A 248 -20.85 -9.76 7.88
#